data_AF-A0A9X3KTM7-F1
#
_entry.id   AF-A0A9X3KTM7-F1
#
_cell.length_a   1.000
_cell.length_b   1.000
_cell.length_c   1.000
_cell.angle_alpha   90.00
_cell.angle_beta   90.00
_cell.angle_gamma   90.00
#
_symmetry.space_group_name_H-M   'P 1'
#
loop_
_entity.id
_entity.type
_entity.pdbx_description
1 polymer ?
#
loop_
_entity_poly.entity_id
_entity_poly.type
_entity_poly.pdbx_seq_one_letter_code
_entity_poly.pdbx_strand_id
1 'polypeptide(L)'
;MKSYISLTCVSVAVLALSGCVSAGSADKTVELSVGQTRHLTAYRADSCGATPLSFAALAPKLPKSKIISYSDGGISSRLSKQCGRNVPTRAVNATGIAKGTETHRYQDVISIVVK
;
A
#
# COMPACT_ATOMS: atom_id res chain seq x y z
N MET A 1 8.14 -69.90 25.26
CA MET A 1 7.19 -68.94 25.88
C MET A 1 7.70 -67.54 25.54
N LYS A 2 6.88 -66.75 24.83
CA LYS A 2 7.19 -65.42 24.30
C LYS A 2 6.92 -64.37 25.38
N SER A 3 7.86 -63.46 25.60
CA SER A 3 7.61 -62.21 26.33
C SER A 3 8.29 -61.04 25.60
N TYR A 4 7.49 -59.99 25.42
CA TYR A 4 7.60 -58.95 24.42
C TYR A 4 8.31 -57.70 24.97
N ILE A 5 9.21 -57.14 24.15
CA ILE A 5 9.83 -55.83 24.35
C ILE A 5 8.80 -54.75 24.00
N SER A 6 8.38 -53.93 24.97
CA SER A 6 7.56 -52.75 24.72
C SER A 6 8.46 -51.52 24.57
N LEU A 7 8.71 -51.11 23.32
CA LEU A 7 9.27 -49.80 23.01
C LEU A 7 8.15 -48.76 23.10
N THR A 8 8.26 -47.86 24.07
CA THR A 8 7.44 -46.64 24.16
C THR A 8 7.91 -45.64 23.12
N CYS A 9 7.12 -45.45 22.06
CA CYS A 9 7.29 -44.36 21.09
C CYS A 9 6.94 -43.02 21.76
N VAL A 10 7.94 -42.17 21.98
CA VAL A 10 7.73 -40.76 22.33
C VAL A 10 7.45 -40.00 21.05
N SER A 11 6.18 -39.66 20.81
CA SER A 11 5.78 -38.80 19.69
C SER A 11 6.06 -37.34 20.05
N VAL A 12 7.14 -36.78 19.50
CA VAL A 12 7.41 -35.34 19.56
C VAL A 12 6.44 -34.65 18.60
N ALA A 13 5.43 -33.98 19.15
CA ALA A 13 4.54 -33.10 18.40
C ALA A 13 5.32 -31.88 17.91
N VAL A 14 5.68 -31.88 16.63
CA VAL A 14 6.23 -30.70 15.95
C VAL A 14 5.07 -29.71 15.77
N LEU A 15 4.99 -28.73 16.66
CA LEU A 15 4.16 -27.54 16.49
C LEU A 15 4.69 -26.76 15.28
N ALA A 16 4.08 -27.01 14.13
CA ALA A 16 4.22 -26.16 12.96
C ALA A 16 3.68 -24.77 13.31
N LEU A 17 4.60 -23.86 13.66
CA LEU A 17 4.36 -22.43 13.67
C LEU A 17 4.11 -22.00 12.22
N SER A 18 2.88 -22.20 11.75
CA SER A 18 2.35 -21.51 10.58
C SER A 18 2.43 -20.02 10.87
N GLY A 19 3.55 -19.41 10.46
CA GLY A 19 3.73 -17.97 10.53
C GLY A 19 2.56 -17.31 9.82
N CYS A 20 1.79 -16.54 10.57
CA CYS A 20 0.79 -15.63 10.04
C CYS A 20 1.52 -14.58 9.19
N VAL A 21 1.75 -14.87 7.91
CA VAL A 21 2.14 -13.84 6.95
C VAL A 21 0.87 -13.06 6.68
N SER A 22 0.65 -11.96 7.41
CA SER A 22 -0.46 -11.05 7.16
C SER A 22 -0.33 -10.46 5.76
N ALA A 23 -0.98 -11.09 4.79
CA ALA A 23 -1.40 -10.44 3.56
C ALA A 23 -2.45 -9.38 3.94
N GLY A 24 -2.02 -8.16 4.27
CA GLY A 24 -2.97 -7.07 4.48
C GLY A 24 -2.50 -5.98 5.43
N SER A 25 -2.02 -4.87 4.86
CA SER A 25 -2.25 -3.56 5.47
C SER A 25 -2.13 -2.47 4.39
N ALA A 26 -2.78 -2.67 3.25
CA ALA A 26 -3.04 -1.54 2.38
C ALA A 26 -4.24 -0.79 2.95
N ASP A 27 -4.10 0.52 3.18
CA ASP A 27 -5.22 1.40 3.57
C ASP A 27 -6.29 1.45 2.46
N LYS A 28 -5.86 1.26 1.20
CA LYS A 28 -6.75 1.05 0.04
C LYS A 28 -6.05 0.33 -1.11
N THR A 29 -6.87 -0.21 -2.01
CA THR A 29 -6.42 -0.76 -3.29
C THR A 29 -6.90 0.12 -4.45
N VAL A 30 -6.01 0.42 -5.39
CA VAL A 30 -6.32 1.14 -6.63
C VAL A 30 -6.08 0.20 -7.81
N GLU A 31 -7.17 -0.15 -8.50
CA GLU A 31 -7.11 -0.99 -9.69
C GLU A 31 -7.21 -0.12 -10.96
N LEU A 32 -6.41 -0.46 -11.96
CA LEU A 32 -6.40 0.18 -13.27
C LEU A 32 -5.90 -0.76 -14.36
N SER A 33 -6.20 -0.47 -15.62
CA SER A 33 -5.60 -1.16 -16.78
C SER A 33 -4.34 -0.43 -17.27
N VAL A 34 -3.50 -1.10 -18.07
CA VAL A 34 -2.44 -0.42 -18.82
C VAL A 34 -3.03 0.70 -19.69
N GLY A 35 -2.45 1.89 -19.64
CA GLY A 35 -2.92 3.11 -20.30
C GLY A 35 -4.01 3.87 -19.54
N GLN A 36 -4.69 3.26 -18.57
CA GLN A 36 -5.71 3.93 -17.79
C GLN A 36 -5.07 4.87 -16.76
N THR A 37 -5.62 6.07 -16.62
CA THR A 37 -5.23 7.03 -15.58
C THR A 37 -6.29 7.09 -14.50
N ARG A 38 -5.90 6.96 -13.23
CA ARG A 38 -6.80 7.08 -12.07
C ARG A 38 -6.20 7.94 -10.98
N HIS A 39 -7.07 8.51 -10.14
CA HIS A 39 -6.64 9.16 -8.91
C HIS A 39 -6.02 8.12 -7.97
N LEU A 40 -4.76 8.35 -7.59
CA LEU A 40 -4.04 7.46 -6.70
C LEU A 40 -4.15 7.93 -5.25
N THR A 41 -3.77 9.17 -4.96
CA THR A 41 -3.77 9.72 -3.61
C THR A 41 -3.73 11.24 -3.63
N ALA A 42 -3.86 11.87 -2.45
CA ALA A 42 -3.75 13.31 -2.31
C ALA A 42 -2.85 13.66 -1.12
N TYR A 43 -1.80 14.45 -1.37
CA TYR A 43 -0.82 14.86 -0.39
C TYR A 43 -1.22 16.18 0.27
N ARG A 44 -1.37 16.16 1.59
CA ARG A 44 -1.47 17.38 2.41
C ARG A 44 -0.08 17.95 2.70
N ALA A 45 -0.03 19.24 2.96
CA ALA A 45 1.12 19.86 3.64
C ALA A 45 1.24 19.37 5.10
N ASP A 46 2.41 19.57 5.71
CA ASP A 46 2.72 19.08 7.06
C ASP A 46 1.80 19.70 8.12
N SER A 47 1.52 20.99 8.00
CA SER A 47 0.57 21.71 8.86
C SER A 47 -0.86 21.72 8.29
N CYS A 48 -1.83 21.59 9.19
CA CYS A 48 -3.26 21.58 8.87
C CYS A 48 -3.74 22.93 8.31
N GLY A 49 -3.75 23.08 6.98
CA GLY A 49 -4.24 24.28 6.28
C GLY A 49 -3.18 25.06 5.49
N ALA A 50 -1.93 24.62 5.49
CA ALA A 50 -0.92 25.20 4.61
C ALA A 50 -1.15 24.84 3.15
N THR A 51 -0.58 25.64 2.26
CA THR A 51 -0.59 25.40 0.82
C THR A 51 0.05 24.04 0.50
N PRO A 52 -0.63 23.16 -0.26
CA PRO A 52 -0.06 21.89 -0.67
C PRO A 52 1.20 22.09 -1.51
N LEU A 53 2.13 21.14 -1.44
CA LEU A 53 3.30 21.13 -2.32
C LEU A 53 2.89 21.17 -3.79
N SER A 54 3.71 21.82 -4.61
CA SER A 54 3.62 21.66 -6.06
C SER A 54 3.90 20.21 -6.44
N PHE A 55 3.34 19.74 -7.57
CA PHE A 55 3.64 18.39 -8.03
C PHE A 55 5.14 18.21 -8.31
N ALA A 56 5.83 19.23 -8.84
CA ALA A 56 7.27 19.19 -9.05
C ALA A 56 8.08 18.96 -7.76
N ALA A 57 7.65 19.54 -6.63
CA ALA A 57 8.28 19.32 -5.33
C ALA A 57 7.89 17.97 -4.68
N LEU A 58 6.75 17.40 -5.08
CA LEU A 58 6.24 16.13 -4.57
C LEU A 58 6.79 14.92 -5.34
N ALA A 59 6.89 15.01 -6.67
CA ALA A 59 7.31 13.94 -7.57
C ALA A 59 8.60 13.21 -7.14
N PRO A 60 9.70 13.88 -6.74
CA PRO A 60 10.92 13.18 -6.31
C PRO A 60 10.76 12.43 -4.99
N LYS A 61 9.69 12.69 -4.22
CA LYS A 61 9.36 12.02 -2.95
C LYS A 61 8.42 10.84 -3.14
N LEU A 62 7.84 10.66 -4.33
CA LEU A 62 6.97 9.53 -4.62
C LEU A 62 7.80 8.24 -4.71
N PRO A 63 7.28 7.11 -4.21
CA PRO A 63 7.90 5.80 -4.40
C PRO A 63 8.18 5.54 -5.88
N LYS A 64 9.30 4.89 -6.20
CA LYS A 64 9.54 4.43 -7.57
C LYS A 64 8.61 3.26 -7.87
N SER A 65 8.00 3.26 -9.04
CA SER A 65 7.15 2.16 -9.52
C SER A 65 7.62 1.68 -10.88
N LYS A 66 7.48 0.38 -11.13
CA LYS A 66 7.70 -0.23 -12.45
C LYS A 66 6.38 -0.41 -13.21
N ILE A 67 5.24 -0.32 -12.53
CA ILE A 67 3.90 -0.63 -13.09
C ILE A 67 3.05 0.60 -13.35
N ILE A 68 3.38 1.76 -12.77
CA ILE A 68 2.70 3.04 -13.04
C ILE A 68 3.67 4.19 -13.30
N SER A 69 3.15 5.23 -13.94
CA SER A 69 3.74 6.58 -13.98
C SER A 69 2.85 7.57 -13.24
N TYR A 70 3.45 8.59 -12.64
CA TYR A 70 2.73 9.61 -11.85
C TYR A 70 2.48 10.88 -12.66
N SER A 71 1.34 11.53 -12.42
CA SER A 71 1.02 12.86 -12.95
C SER A 71 0.34 13.75 -11.91
N ASP A 72 0.40 15.07 -12.13
CA ASP A 72 -0.30 16.05 -11.29
C ASP A 72 -1.81 15.90 -11.46
N GLY A 73 -2.52 15.65 -10.36
CA GLY A 73 -3.98 15.60 -10.33
C GLY A 73 -4.63 16.94 -10.01
N GLY A 74 -3.84 18.00 -9.82
CA GLY A 74 -4.30 19.34 -9.47
C GLY A 74 -4.47 19.56 -7.96
N ILE A 75 -4.95 20.76 -7.61
CA ILE A 75 -5.38 21.06 -6.24
C ILE A 75 -6.64 20.26 -5.94
N SER A 76 -6.67 19.67 -4.75
CA SER A 76 -7.80 18.91 -4.23
C SER A 76 -8.00 19.23 -2.75
N SER A 77 -8.89 18.48 -2.09
CA SER A 77 -9.06 18.52 -0.65
C SER A 77 -9.36 17.12 -0.11
N ARG A 78 -8.98 16.86 1.15
CA ARG A 78 -9.35 15.61 1.83
C ARG A 78 -9.68 15.86 3.29
N LEU A 79 -10.60 15.06 3.84
CA LEU A 79 -10.84 15.03 5.28
C LEU A 79 -9.63 14.41 5.96
N SER A 80 -8.86 15.21 6.69
CA SER A 80 -7.69 14.74 7.43
C SER A 80 -8.11 14.36 8.84
N LYS A 81 -7.99 13.06 9.19
CA LYS A 81 -8.22 12.58 10.56
C LYS A 81 -7.34 13.32 11.58
N GLN A 82 -6.08 13.59 11.22
CA GLN A 82 -5.16 14.34 12.07
C GLN A 82 -5.59 15.80 12.30
N CYS A 83 -6.23 16.41 11.31
CA CYS A 83 -6.63 17.82 11.40
C CYS A 83 -8.08 18.02 11.83
N GLY A 84 -8.87 16.94 11.91
CA GLY A 84 -10.31 16.99 12.18
C GLY A 84 -11.15 17.76 11.15
N ARG A 85 -10.59 18.12 9.98
CA ARG A 85 -11.24 18.96 8.97
C ARG A 85 -10.77 18.66 7.55
N ASN A 86 -11.51 19.15 6.56
CA ASN A 86 -11.04 19.18 5.19
C ASN A 86 -9.83 20.11 5.08
N VAL A 87 -8.74 19.58 4.51
CA VAL A 87 -7.51 20.33 4.26
C VAL A 87 -7.21 20.35 2.77
N PRO A 88 -6.60 21.44 2.26
CA PRO A 88 -6.15 21.47 0.88
C PRO A 88 -5.06 20.41 0.67
N THR A 89 -5.07 19.80 -0.52
CA THR A 89 -4.10 18.77 -0.91
C THR A 89 -3.68 18.92 -2.37
N ARG A 90 -2.59 18.26 -2.73
CA ARG A 90 -2.17 18.05 -4.12
C ARG A 90 -2.53 16.62 -4.51
N ALA A 91 -3.44 16.46 -5.46
CA ALA A 91 -3.78 15.14 -5.98
C ALA A 91 -2.63 14.58 -6.84
N VAL A 92 -2.44 13.28 -6.75
CA VAL A 92 -1.51 12.50 -7.55
C VAL A 92 -2.33 11.47 -8.31
N ASN A 93 -2.19 11.48 -9.63
CA ASN A 93 -2.76 10.48 -10.50
C ASN A 93 -1.70 9.42 -10.84
N ALA A 94 -2.17 8.21 -11.14
CA ALA A 94 -1.36 7.11 -11.62
C ALA A 94 -1.88 6.64 -12.98
N THR A 95 -0.97 6.45 -13.93
CA THR A 95 -1.25 5.84 -15.23
C THR A 95 -0.57 4.48 -15.31
N GLY A 96 -1.32 3.43 -15.63
CA GLY A 96 -0.79 2.07 -15.76
C GLY A 96 0.17 1.97 -16.94
N ILE A 97 1.38 1.45 -16.73
CA ILE A 97 2.39 1.27 -17.79
C ILE A 97 2.76 -0.19 -18.02
N ALA A 98 2.62 -1.05 -17.00
CA ALA A 98 2.86 -2.48 -17.11
C ALA A 98 1.97 -3.25 -16.12
N LYS A 99 1.59 -4.48 -16.46
CA LYS A 99 0.79 -5.33 -15.57
C LYS A 99 1.58 -5.72 -14.32
N GLY A 100 0.89 -5.82 -13.21
CA GLY A 100 1.47 -6.29 -11.95
C GLY A 100 0.82 -5.66 -10.72
N THR A 101 1.37 -5.99 -9.56
CA THR A 101 0.92 -5.48 -8.27
C THR A 101 2.10 -4.93 -7.49
N GLU A 102 1.97 -3.70 -7.00
CA GLU A 102 2.95 -3.08 -6.12
C GLU A 102 2.23 -2.42 -4.94
N THR A 103 2.79 -2.57 -3.73
CA THR A 103 2.29 -1.87 -2.53
C THR A 103 3.34 -0.89 -2.06
N HIS A 104 2.94 0.36 -1.88
CA HIS A 104 3.85 1.44 -1.47
C HIS A 104 3.26 2.28 -0.34
N ARG A 105 4.15 2.86 0.48
CA ARG A 105 3.78 3.86 1.49
C ARG A 105 3.81 5.27 0.87
N TYR A 106 2.66 5.91 0.88
CA TYR A 106 2.48 7.34 0.64
C TYR A 106 2.17 8.02 1.99
N GLN A 107 1.29 9.03 2.02
CA GLN A 107 0.63 9.43 3.28
C GLN A 107 -0.35 8.36 3.80
N ASP A 108 -0.71 7.39 2.95
CA ASP A 108 -1.47 6.17 3.24
C ASP A 108 -0.72 4.98 2.59
N VAL A 109 -0.88 3.74 3.04
CA VAL A 109 -0.38 2.54 2.36
C VAL A 109 -1.34 2.19 1.23
N ILE A 110 -0.85 2.08 -0.01
CA ILE A 110 -1.71 1.82 -1.17
C ILE A 110 -1.19 0.62 -1.93
N SER A 111 -2.07 -0.36 -2.16
CA SER A 111 -1.85 -1.44 -3.12
C SER A 111 -2.33 -1.00 -4.50
N ILE A 112 -1.48 -1.10 -5.51
CA ILE A 112 -1.77 -0.72 -6.89
C ILE A 112 -1.78 -2.00 -7.70
N VAL A 113 -2.88 -2.25 -8.41
CA VAL A 113 -3.05 -3.43 -9.27
C VAL A 113 -3.28 -2.96 -10.70
N VAL A 114 -2.34 -3.27 -11.58
CA VAL A 114 -2.46 -3.00 -13.01
C VAL A 114 -2.80 -4.30 -13.74
N LYS A 115 -3.99 -4.35 -14.33
CA LYS A 115 -4.56 -5.51 -15.03
C LYS A 115 -4.25 -5.52 -16.52
#